data_AF-A0A416VP52-F1
#
_entry.id   AF-A0A416VP52-F1
#
_cell.length_a   1.000
_cell.length_b   1.000
_cell.length_c   1.000
_cell.angle_alpha   90.00
_cell.angle_beta   90.00
_cell.angle_gamma   90.00
#
_symmetry.space_group_name_H-M   'P 1'
#
loop_
_entity.id
_entity.type
_entity.pdbx_description
1 polymer ?
#
loop_
_entity_poly.entity_id
_entity_poly.type
_entity_poly.pdbx_seq_one_letter_code
_entity_poly.pdbx_strand_id
1 'polypeptide(L)' 'MAIFEEKAYGVQCDVCGKVYMNEYSGFTLWTDENSPKEEAQDDHWLIEDGKCYCPDCFDIDEDDNVTIKEKKEHS' A
#
# COMPACT_ATOMS: atom_id res chain seq x y z
N MET A 1 -16.25 -22.82 23.75
CA MET A 1 -15.77 -22.13 22.53
C MET A 1 -15.15 -20.82 23.00
N ALA A 2 -13.85 -20.65 22.84
CA ALA A 2 -13.18 -19.42 23.27
C ALA A 2 -13.24 -18.41 22.11
N ILE A 3 -13.55 -17.15 22.43
CA ILE A 3 -13.50 -16.01 21.50
C ILE A 3 -12.26 -15.22 21.87
N PHE A 4 -11.48 -14.81 20.88
CA PHE A 4 -10.33 -13.92 21.07
C PHE A 4 -10.35 -12.82 20.00
N GLU A 5 -9.69 -11.72 20.31
CA GLU A 5 -9.49 -10.58 19.42
C GLU A 5 -8.02 -10.54 19.00
N GLU A 6 -7.76 -10.19 17.75
CA GLU A 6 -6.41 -10.02 17.22
C GLU A 6 -6.30 -8.74 16.40
N LYS A 7 -5.10 -8.18 16.36
CA LYS A 7 -4.77 -7.01 15.55
C LYS A 7 -4.13 -7.48 14.26
N ALA A 8 -4.61 -6.96 13.13
CA ALA A 8 -4.02 -7.16 11.82
C ALA A 8 -3.65 -5.81 11.20
N TYR A 9 -2.73 -5.86 10.24
CA TYR A 9 -2.17 -4.70 9.55
C TYR A 9 -2.34 -4.90 8.05
N GLY A 10 -2.66 -3.83 7.34
CA GLY A 10 -2.70 -3.80 5.89
C GLY A 10 -2.12 -2.48 5.38
N VAL A 11 -1.79 -2.44 4.10
CA VAL A 11 -1.25 -1.25 3.45
C VAL A 11 -2.33 -0.63 2.56
N GLN A 12 -2.51 0.69 2.67
CA GLN A 12 -3.50 1.45 1.92
C GLN A 12 -2.84 2.65 1.25
N CYS A 13 -3.21 2.91 0.00
CA CYS A 13 -2.76 4.07 -0.75
C CYS A 13 -3.38 5.36 -0.19
N ASP A 14 -2.56 6.32 0.19
CA ASP A 14 -2.99 7.63 0.71
C ASP A 14 -3.77 8.46 -0.33
N VAL A 15 -3.54 8.19 -1.62
CA VAL A 15 -4.16 8.91 -2.76
C VAL A 15 -5.44 8.26 -3.24
N CYS A 16 -5.57 6.95 -3.41
CA CYS A 16 -6.84 6.39 -3.94
C CYS A 16 -7.59 5.55 -2.91
N GLY A 17 -6.98 5.26 -1.76
CA GLY A 17 -7.56 4.36 -0.77
C GLY A 17 -7.52 2.88 -1.16
N LYS A 18 -6.91 2.53 -2.31
CA LYS A 18 -6.69 1.13 -2.73
C LYS A 18 -5.90 0.41 -1.64
N VAL A 19 -6.32 -0.80 -1.30
CA VAL A 19 -5.63 -1.67 -0.35
C VAL A 19 -4.70 -2.58 -1.11
N TYR A 20 -3.48 -2.75 -0.60
CA TYR A 20 -2.53 -3.71 -1.15
C TYR A 20 -3.06 -5.14 -0.94
N MET A 21 -2.97 -5.95 -1.99
CA MET A 21 -3.30 -7.36 -1.97
C MET A 21 -2.09 -8.08 -2.55
N ASN A 22 -1.52 -9.00 -1.78
CA ASN A 22 -0.45 -9.84 -2.28
C ASN A 22 -1.02 -10.72 -3.41
N GLU A 23 -0.47 -10.59 -4.62
CA GLU A 23 -1.03 -11.26 -5.81
C GLU A 23 -0.87 -12.78 -5.76
N TYR A 24 0.11 -13.29 -5.03
CA TYR A 24 0.38 -14.72 -4.90
C TYR A 24 -0.57 -15.42 -3.91
N SER A 25 -0.90 -14.76 -2.80
CA SER A 25 -1.71 -15.33 -1.72
C SER A 25 -3.16 -14.84 -1.72
N GLY A 26 -3.43 -13.68 -2.33
CA GLY A 26 -4.74 -13.02 -2.30
C GLY A 26 -5.08 -12.37 -0.95
N PHE A 27 -4.14 -12.31 0.00
CA PHE A 27 -4.36 -11.69 1.30
C PHE A 27 -4.07 -10.20 1.28
N THR A 28 -4.79 -9.46 2.13
CA THR A 28 -4.68 -8.01 2.31
C THR A 28 -4.31 -7.62 3.74
N LEU A 29 -4.12 -8.61 4.63
CA LEU A 29 -3.89 -8.43 6.05
C LEU A 29 -2.78 -9.36 6.54
N TRP A 30 -1.94 -8.81 7.41
CA TRP A 30 -0.80 -9.46 8.04
C TRP A 30 -0.89 -9.31 9.56
N THR A 31 -0.22 -10.20 10.28
CA THR A 31 -0.16 -10.19 11.76
C THR A 31 0.85 -9.19 12.31
N ASP A 32 1.70 -8.62 11.47
CA ASP A 32 2.70 -7.62 11.81
C ASP A 32 2.68 -6.45 10.83
N GLU A 33 3.30 -5.34 11.21
CA GLU A 33 3.25 -4.07 10.46
C GLU A 33 4.32 -3.92 9.37
N ASN A 34 5.32 -4.81 9.32
CA ASN A 34 6.47 -4.67 8.44
C ASN A 34 6.33 -5.52 7.18
N SER A 35 5.92 -6.79 7.32
CA SER A 35 5.63 -7.68 6.19
C SER A 35 4.76 -7.04 5.10
N PRO A 36 3.61 -6.40 5.39
CA PRO A 36 2.79 -5.80 4.34
C PRO A 36 3.50 -4.64 3.62
N LYS A 37 4.42 -3.94 4.27
CA LYS A 37 5.17 -2.82 3.67
C LYS A 37 6.27 -3.34 2.75
N GLU A 38 7.03 -4.33 3.21
CA GLU A 38 8.08 -4.97 2.42
C GLU A 38 7.49 -5.62 1.17
N GLU A 39 6.42 -6.40 1.32
CA GLU A 39 5.74 -7.04 0.20
C GLU A 39 5.12 -6.02 -0.77
N ALA A 40 4.52 -4.95 -0.27
CA ALA A 40 4.00 -3.89 -1.14
C ALA A 40 5.12 -3.20 -1.93
N GLN A 41 6.28 -2.94 -1.32
CA GLN A 41 7.44 -2.36 -2.00
C GLN A 41 7.99 -3.28 -3.08
N ASP A 42 8.08 -4.59 -2.80
CA ASP A 42 8.46 -5.61 -3.78
C ASP A 42 7.47 -5.65 -4.96
N ASP A 43 6.17 -5.41 -4.70
CA ASP A 43 5.10 -5.29 -5.71
C ASP A 43 4.93 -3.85 -6.26
N HIS A 44 6.01 -3.07 -6.28
CA HIS A 44 6.09 -1.73 -6.89
C HIS A 44 5.23 -0.64 -6.22
N TRP A 45 4.80 -0.80 -4.98
CA TRP A 45 4.24 0.31 -4.22
C TRP A 45 5.35 1.21 -3.70
N LEU A 46 5.11 2.51 -3.75
CA LEU A 46 6.03 3.48 -3.19
C LEU A 46 5.69 3.71 -1.71
N ILE A 47 6.68 3.51 -0.84
CA ILE A 47 6.57 3.84 0.58
C ILE A 47 7.69 4.81 0.93
N GLU A 48 7.33 6.07 1.20
CA GLU A 48 8.26 7.15 1.54
C GLU A 48 7.67 8.05 2.62
N ASP A 49 8.50 8.51 3.56
CA ASP A 49 8.11 9.40 4.67
C ASP A 49 6.84 8.96 5.44
N GLY A 50 6.65 7.65 5.56
CA GLY A 50 5.49 7.06 6.23
C GLY A 50 4.16 7.13 5.46
N LYS A 51 4.20 7.54 4.18
CA LYS A 51 3.08 7.49 3.25
C LYS A 51 3.25 6.32 2.30
N CYS A 52 2.13 5.85 1.75
CA CYS A 52 2.09 4.74 0.82
C CYS A 52 1.28 5.08 -0.42
N TYR A 53 1.81 4.74 -1.59
CA TYR A 53 1.21 5.02 -2.89
C TYR A 53 1.23 3.79 -3.77
N CYS A 54 0.06 3.44 -4.33
CA CYS A 54 -0.02 2.37 -5.30
C CYS A 54 0.59 2.81 -6.65
N PRO A 55 1.00 1.86 -7.52
CA PRO A 55 1.60 2.15 -8.83
C PRO A 55 0.75 3.08 -9.71
N ASP A 56 -0.57 3.06 -9.54
CA ASP A 56 -1.48 3.93 -10.28
C ASP A 56 -1.40 5.40 -9.85
N CYS A 57 -0.96 5.69 -8.62
CA CYS A 57 -1.03 7.00 -7.97
C CYS A 57 0.31 7.73 -7.85
N PHE A 58 1.42 7.13 -8.27
CA PHE A 58 2.68 7.82 -8.46
C PHE A 58 3.22 7.57 -9.88
N ASP A 59 4.26 8.28 -10.25
CA ASP A 59 5.03 8.11 -11.48
C ASP A 59 6.50 8.37 -11.15
N ILE A 60 7.42 7.64 -11.79
CA ILE A 60 8.87 7.83 -11.64
C ILE A 60 9.39 8.18 -13.04
N ASP A 61 10.05 9.33 -13.17
CA ASP A 61 10.63 9.77 -14.45
C ASP A 61 12.01 9.14 -14.71
N GLU A 62 12.62 9.47 -15.85
CA GLU A 62 13.95 8.94 -16.24
C GLU A 62 15.09 9.41 -15.33
N ASP A 63 14.86 10.45 -14.51
CA ASP A 63 15.82 11.04 -13.57
C ASP A 63 15.53 10.58 -12.12
N ASP A 64 14.76 9.50 -11.94
CA ASP A 64 14.32 8.96 -10.64
C ASP A 64 13.50 9.96 -9.78
N ASN A 65 12.89 10.99 -10.39
CA ASN A 65 12.00 11.88 -9.65
C ASN A 65 10.62 11.25 -9.50
N VAL A 66 10.16 11.18 -8.26
CA VAL A 66 8.82 10.72 -7.91
C VAL A 66 7.83 11.88 -8.02
N THR A 67 6.76 11.68 -8.80
CA THR A 67 5.60 12.58 -8.82
C THR A 67 4.36 11.85 -8.30
N ILE A 68 3.75 12.38 -7.24
CA ILE A 68 2.48 11.86 -6.70
C ILE A 68 1.31 12.47 -7.46
N LYS A 69 0.44 11.63 -8.01
CA LYS A 69 -0.76 12.07 -8.74
C LYS A 69 -1.78 12.59 -7.74
N GLU A 70 -2.41 13.72 -8.05
CA GLU A 70 -3.47 14.26 -7.20
C GLU A 70 -4.71 13.38 -7.25
N LYS A 71 -5.41 13.27 -6.11
CA LYS A 71 -6.77 12.70 -6.06
C LYS A 71 -7.61 13.45 -7.10
N LYS A 72 -8.07 12.76 -8.14
CA LYS A 72 -9.15 13.29 -8.97
C LYS A 72 -10.38 13.37 -8.06
N GLU A 73 -10.65 14.55 -7.52
CA GLU A 73 -11.93 14.83 -6.88
C GLU A 73 -13.00 14.65 -7.96
N HIS A 74 -13.69 13.52 -7.93
CA HIS A 74 -14.91 13.37 -8.70
C HIS A 74 -15.98 14.21 -8.01
N SER A 75 -16.11 15.46 -8.46
CA SER A 75 -17.26 16.34 -8.23
C SER A 75 -18.52 15.79 -8.88
#